data_AF-A0A376CVV1-F1
#
_entry.id   AF-A0A376CVV1-F1
#
_cell.length_a   1.000
_cell.length_b   1.000
_cell.length_c   1.000
_cell.angle_alpha   90.00
_cell.angle_beta   90.00
_cell.angle_gamma   90.00
#
_symmetry.space_group_name_H-M   'P 1'
#
loop_
_entity.id
_entity.type
_entity.pdbx_description
1 polymer ?
#
loop_
_entity_poly.entity_id
_entity_poly.type
_entity_poly.pdbx_seq_one_letter_code
_entity_poly.pdbx_strand_id
1 'polypeptide(L)'
;MLSNLLAPPDIPPKQHVTCTNHGTNRIDSFLYGGVAKSDAMSASHADSSSASLNPEHHNPNVVDNGLDIRMPSGTDDPLSDAEIQRYREEINRLDRVILDAIKRRTDISRTIGKTRMSSGGTRLVHTREIAILNEFRDELGEEGPSIASALLRLGRGKLG
;
A
#
# COMPACT_ATOMS: atom_id res chain seq x y z
N MET A 1 27.13 -60.43 39.85
CA MET A 1 27.28 -58.96 39.70
C MET A 1 27.44 -58.71 38.20
N LEU A 2 26.32 -58.49 37.48
CA LEU A 2 25.96 -57.20 36.87
C LEU A 2 27.06 -56.70 35.90
N SER A 3 26.87 -56.53 34.59
CA SER A 3 25.72 -55.94 33.89
C SER A 3 25.75 -56.25 32.38
N ASN A 4 24.57 -56.46 31.80
CA ASN A 4 24.27 -56.24 30.38
C ASN A 4 24.59 -54.79 30.00
N LEU A 5 25.29 -54.56 28.88
CA LEU A 5 25.21 -53.30 28.14
C LEU A 5 24.77 -53.60 26.70
N LEU A 6 23.50 -53.30 26.49
CA LEU A 6 22.75 -53.40 25.25
C LEU A 6 23.33 -52.40 24.24
N ALA A 7 23.80 -52.88 23.09
CA ALA A 7 24.15 -52.02 21.96
C ALA A 7 22.88 -51.34 21.40
N PRO A 8 22.94 -50.06 20.98
CA PRO A 8 21.80 -49.39 20.37
C PRO A 8 21.51 -49.93 18.96
N PRO A 9 20.25 -49.98 18.52
CA PRO A 9 19.91 -50.40 17.16
C PRO A 9 20.30 -49.33 16.12
N ASP A 10 20.89 -49.78 15.01
CA ASP A 10 21.19 -48.98 13.82
C ASP A 10 19.92 -48.31 13.26
N ILE A 11 19.89 -46.97 13.29
CA ILE A 11 18.86 -46.16 12.65
C ILE A 11 19.33 -45.87 11.22
N PRO A 12 18.59 -46.28 10.16
CA PRO A 12 18.95 -45.91 8.80
C PRO A 12 18.73 -44.41 8.56
N PRO A 13 19.56 -43.75 7.73
CA PRO A 13 19.43 -42.31 7.48
C PRO A 13 18.14 -41.99 6.72
N LYS A 14 17.44 -40.94 7.17
CA LYS A 14 16.23 -40.41 6.52
C LYS A 14 16.57 -39.92 5.10
N GLN A 15 15.80 -40.38 4.12
CA GLN A 15 15.89 -39.93 2.74
C GLN A 15 15.50 -38.45 2.63
N HIS A 16 16.36 -37.66 1.99
CA HIS A 16 16.14 -36.25 1.68
C HIS A 16 15.15 -36.16 0.51
N VAL A 17 13.93 -35.70 0.75
CA VAL A 17 12.95 -35.45 -0.33
C VAL A 17 13.27 -34.10 -0.96
N THR A 18 13.96 -34.11 -2.10
CA THR A 18 14.07 -32.93 -2.97
C THR A 18 12.84 -32.87 -3.88
N CYS A 19 11.87 -32.02 -3.54
CA CYS A 19 10.78 -31.68 -4.45
C CYS A 19 11.26 -30.59 -5.41
N THR A 20 11.72 -30.98 -6.59
CA THR A 20 11.89 -30.10 -7.75
C THR A 20 10.52 -29.83 -8.38
N ASN A 21 9.94 -28.65 -8.14
CA ASN A 21 8.76 -28.19 -8.88
C ASN A 21 9.19 -27.19 -9.97
N HIS A 22 9.35 -27.72 -11.19
CA HIS A 22 9.22 -26.97 -12.43
C HIS A 22 7.73 -26.82 -12.74
N GLY A 23 7.22 -25.59 -12.68
CA GLY A 23 5.83 -25.27 -12.97
C GLY A 23 5.72 -23.94 -13.69
N THR A 24 6.03 -23.94 -14.99
CA THR A 24 5.76 -22.84 -15.91
C THR A 24 4.24 -22.69 -16.08
N ASN A 25 3.64 -21.66 -15.48
CA ASN A 25 2.27 -21.27 -15.77
C ASN A 25 2.26 -20.17 -16.83
N ARG A 26 2.10 -20.62 -18.07
CA ARG A 26 1.73 -19.84 -19.25
C ARG A 26 0.20 -19.78 -19.27
N ILE A 27 -0.36 -18.61 -19.01
CA ILE A 27 -1.77 -18.31 -19.30
C ILE A 27 -1.85 -17.06 -20.16
N ASP A 28 -2.62 -17.22 -21.23
CA ASP A 28 -2.75 -16.37 -22.38
C ASP A 28 -3.53 -15.07 -22.12
N SER A 29 -3.10 -14.04 -22.83
CA SER A 29 -3.83 -12.92 -23.43
C SER A 29 -5.26 -12.63 -22.94
N PHE A 30 -5.45 -11.40 -22.42
CA PHE A 30 -6.67 -10.64 -22.72
C PHE A 30 -6.34 -9.25 -23.25
N LEU A 31 -6.85 -9.05 -24.45
CA LEU A 31 -6.80 -7.88 -25.32
C LEU A 31 -7.33 -6.63 -24.60
N TYR A 32 -6.57 -5.54 -24.62
CA TYR A 32 -7.16 -4.19 -24.57
C TYR A 32 -6.82 -3.47 -25.88
N GLY A 33 -7.82 -3.46 -26.76
CA GLY A 33 -7.85 -2.74 -28.01
C GLY A 33 -7.89 -1.22 -27.78
N GLY A 34 -7.35 -0.52 -28.78
CA GLY A 34 -7.06 0.91 -28.74
C GLY A 34 -8.28 1.83 -28.71
N VAL A 35 -7.98 3.08 -28.34
CA VAL A 35 -8.82 4.24 -28.62
C VAL A 35 -7.98 5.21 -29.44
N ALA A 36 -8.60 5.67 -30.51
CA ALA A 36 -8.02 6.42 -31.61
C ALA A 36 -7.60 7.84 -31.25
N LYS A 37 -6.58 8.30 -31.98
CA LYS A 37 -6.25 9.70 -32.25
C LYS A 37 -7.42 10.42 -32.92
N SER A 38 -7.59 11.69 -32.56
CA SER A 38 -8.21 12.70 -33.42
C SER A 38 -7.40 13.99 -33.35
N ASP A 39 -6.71 14.29 -34.43
CA ASP A 39 -6.19 15.62 -34.75
C ASP A 39 -7.35 16.50 -35.26
N ALA A 40 -7.40 17.75 -34.84
CA ALA A 40 -7.97 18.84 -35.63
C ALA A 40 -7.46 20.20 -35.14
N MET A 41 -6.60 20.82 -35.95
CA MET A 41 -6.23 22.24 -35.91
C MET A 41 -7.41 23.10 -36.41
N SER A 42 -7.60 24.29 -35.82
CA SER A 42 -7.96 25.50 -36.58
C SER A 42 -7.75 26.77 -35.76
N ALA A 43 -7.34 27.80 -36.48
CA ALA A 43 -6.72 29.02 -36.02
C ALA A 43 -7.70 30.21 -35.89
N SER A 44 -7.14 31.29 -35.35
CA SER A 44 -7.38 32.71 -35.65
C SER A 44 -8.41 33.51 -34.82
N HIS A 45 -7.84 34.52 -34.15
CA HIS A 45 -8.25 35.93 -33.99
C HIS A 45 -9.74 36.30 -33.89
N ALA A 46 -10.09 36.91 -32.75
CA ALA A 46 -10.89 38.12 -32.72
C ALA A 46 -10.58 38.92 -31.44
N ASP A 47 -9.90 40.03 -31.61
CA ASP A 47 -9.89 41.15 -30.67
C ASP A 47 -11.25 41.86 -30.79
N SER A 48 -11.96 42.02 -29.68
CA SER A 48 -13.12 42.91 -29.57
C SER A 48 -13.37 43.22 -28.10
N SER A 49 -12.91 44.40 -27.71
CA SER A 49 -13.35 45.09 -26.51
C SER A 49 -14.87 45.23 -26.48
N SER A 50 -15.53 44.69 -25.46
CA SER A 50 -16.85 45.16 -25.04
C SER A 50 -16.92 45.15 -23.53
N ALA A 51 -16.88 46.36 -22.98
CA ALA A 51 -17.07 46.66 -21.58
C ALA A 51 -18.36 46.01 -21.05
N SER A 52 -18.23 45.30 -19.94
CA SER A 52 -19.32 45.07 -19.01
C SER A 52 -18.74 45.28 -17.62
N LEU A 53 -18.97 46.48 -17.11
CA LEU A 53 -18.75 46.87 -15.73
C LEU A 53 -19.59 45.95 -14.85
N ASN A 54 -18.97 44.96 -14.22
CA ASN A 54 -19.54 44.31 -13.05
C ASN A 54 -18.94 45.00 -11.82
N PRO A 55 -19.78 45.52 -10.89
CA PRO A 55 -19.30 46.27 -9.75
C PRO A 55 -18.50 45.35 -8.84
N GLU A 56 -17.34 45.82 -8.43
CA GLU A 56 -16.44 45.15 -7.52
C GLU A 56 -17.17 44.68 -6.26
N HIS A 57 -17.27 43.37 -6.08
CA HIS A 57 -17.31 42.79 -4.75
C HIS A 57 -15.89 42.82 -4.19
N HIS A 58 -15.45 44.01 -3.79
CA HIS A 58 -14.30 44.17 -2.90
C HIS A 58 -14.64 43.50 -1.58
N ASN A 59 -14.28 42.22 -1.45
CA ASN A 59 -14.28 41.53 -0.18
C ASN A 59 -13.03 42.03 0.55
N PRO A 60 -13.13 42.87 1.60
CA PRO A 60 -11.98 43.54 2.22
C PRO A 60 -11.09 42.59 3.03
N ASN A 61 -11.34 41.27 2.94
CA ASN A 61 -10.68 40.23 3.72
C ASN A 61 -9.90 39.22 2.84
N VAL A 62 -9.86 39.39 1.52
CA VAL A 62 -8.93 38.62 0.70
C VAL A 62 -7.65 39.43 0.58
N VAL A 63 -6.74 39.19 1.51
CA VAL A 63 -5.34 39.58 1.32
C VAL A 63 -4.80 38.64 0.26
N ASP A 64 -4.69 39.11 -0.98
CA ASP A 64 -3.95 38.46 -2.06
C ASP A 64 -2.45 38.52 -1.72
N ASN A 65 -2.07 37.73 -0.73
CA ASN A 65 -0.68 37.40 -0.50
C ASN A 65 -0.33 36.36 -1.56
N GLY A 66 0.06 36.83 -2.75
CA GLY A 66 0.66 36.06 -3.85
C GLY A 66 1.99 35.39 -3.50
N LEU A 67 2.09 34.86 -2.28
CA LEU A 67 3.06 33.86 -1.88
C LEU A 67 2.40 32.53 -2.24
N ASP A 68 2.70 32.02 -3.44
CA ASP A 68 2.67 30.58 -3.66
C ASP A 68 3.28 29.94 -2.40
N ILE A 69 2.49 29.16 -1.66
CA ILE A 69 2.98 28.47 -0.47
C ILE A 69 3.94 27.40 -0.96
N ARG A 70 5.15 27.82 -1.34
CA ARG A 70 6.29 26.95 -1.58
C ARG A 70 6.56 26.36 -0.20
N MET A 71 6.13 25.12 0.02
CA MET A 71 6.50 24.34 1.19
C MET A 71 8.02 24.22 1.18
N PRO A 72 8.76 25.08 1.92
CA PRO A 72 10.20 25.12 1.78
C PRO A 72 10.72 23.76 2.27
N SER A 73 11.71 23.22 1.57
CA SER A 73 12.40 22.00 1.99
C SER A 73 13.02 22.11 3.39
N GLY A 74 13.25 23.35 3.87
CA GLY A 74 13.98 23.64 5.11
C GLY A 74 15.48 23.81 4.86
N THR A 75 15.89 23.96 3.60
CA THR A 75 17.27 24.18 3.16
C THR A 75 17.38 25.49 2.38
N ASP A 76 18.46 26.25 2.61
CA ASP A 76 18.71 27.53 1.93
C ASP A 76 19.40 27.37 0.56
N ASP A 77 19.78 26.14 0.19
CA ASP A 77 20.37 25.82 -1.12
C ASP A 77 19.27 25.37 -2.11
N PRO A 78 19.05 26.10 -3.23
CA PRO A 78 18.00 25.78 -4.19
C PRO A 78 18.19 24.45 -4.92
N LEU A 79 19.42 23.93 -5.03
CA LEU A 79 19.67 22.60 -5.62
C LEU A 79 19.18 21.50 -4.67
N SER A 80 19.53 21.60 -3.39
CA SER A 80 19.01 20.68 -2.36
C SER A 80 17.48 20.73 -2.21
N ASP A 81 16.85 21.90 -2.37
CA ASP A 81 15.38 22.03 -2.31
C ASP A 81 14.72 21.24 -3.46
N ALA A 82 15.24 21.35 -4.68
CA ALA A 82 14.71 20.60 -5.83
C ALA A 82 14.84 19.07 -5.66
N GLU A 83 15.95 18.58 -5.09
CA GLU A 83 16.15 17.16 -4.80
C GLU A 83 15.17 16.67 -3.72
N ILE A 84 14.97 17.46 -2.66
CA ILE A 84 14.05 17.11 -1.58
C ILE A 84 12.60 17.09 -2.06
N GLN A 85 12.20 18.00 -2.95
CA GLN A 85 10.87 17.92 -3.55
C GLN A 85 10.67 16.65 -4.38
N ARG A 86 11.68 16.20 -5.14
CA ARG A 86 11.61 14.93 -5.87
C ARG A 86 11.45 13.73 -4.94
N TYR A 87 12.15 13.70 -3.80
CA TYR A 87 11.97 12.63 -2.81
C TYR A 87 10.59 12.66 -2.17
N ARG A 88 10.03 13.85 -1.89
CA ARG A 88 8.66 13.97 -1.39
C ARG A 88 7.62 13.49 -2.39
N GLU A 89 7.80 13.79 -3.67
CA GLU A 89 6.95 13.24 -4.74
C GLU A 89 7.02 11.72 -4.79
N GLU A 90 8.20 11.13 -4.60
CA GLU A 90 8.35 9.68 -4.53
C GLU A 90 7.66 9.07 -3.31
N ILE A 91 7.81 9.68 -2.13
CA ILE A 91 7.08 9.28 -0.91
C ILE A 91 5.58 9.31 -1.17
N ASN A 92 5.06 10.38 -1.78
CA ASN A 92 3.64 10.49 -2.10
C ASN A 92 3.17 9.39 -3.07
N ARG A 93 4.02 8.94 -4.00
CA ARG A 93 3.71 7.80 -4.88
C ARG A 93 3.66 6.49 -4.08
N LEU A 94 4.63 6.24 -3.21
CA LEU A 94 4.67 5.06 -2.35
C LEU A 94 3.49 5.02 -1.38
N ASP A 95 3.11 6.15 -0.80
CA ASP A 95 1.97 6.25 0.11
C ASP A 95 0.66 5.86 -0.57
N ARG A 96 0.47 6.24 -1.84
CA ARG A 96 -0.70 5.78 -2.61
C ARG A 96 -0.73 4.27 -2.77
N VAL A 97 0.42 3.66 -3.08
CA VAL A 97 0.54 2.20 -3.20
C VAL A 97 0.21 1.52 -1.87
N ILE A 98 0.73 2.05 -0.76
CA ILE A 98 0.44 1.55 0.59
C ILE A 98 -1.06 1.66 0.90
N LEU A 99 -1.68 2.81 0.64
CA LEU A 99 -3.10 3.02 0.89
C LEU A 99 -3.98 2.04 0.11
N ASP A 100 -3.70 1.84 -1.17
CA ASP A 100 -4.49 0.93 -2.00
C ASP A 100 -4.29 -0.53 -1.58
N ALA A 101 -3.06 -0.92 -1.21
CA ALA A 101 -2.77 -2.23 -0.64
C ALA A 101 -3.53 -2.46 0.68
N ILE A 102 -3.57 -1.46 1.57
CA ILE A 102 -4.27 -1.55 2.86
C ILE A 102 -5.78 -1.68 2.66
N LYS A 103 -6.38 -0.91 1.75
CA LYS A 103 -7.81 -1.01 1.42
C LYS A 103 -8.15 -2.43 0.96
N ARG A 104 -7.40 -2.93 -0.04
CA ARG A 104 -7.60 -4.28 -0.59
C ARG A 104 -7.43 -5.36 0.48
N ARG A 105 -6.38 -5.27 1.30
CA ARG A 105 -6.14 -6.20 2.43
C ARG A 105 -7.32 -6.20 3.41
N THR A 106 -7.86 -5.02 3.70
CA THR A 106 -8.99 -4.84 4.61
C THR A 106 -10.26 -5.52 4.07
N ASP A 107 -10.57 -5.35 2.78
CA ASP A 107 -11.74 -5.96 2.16
C ASP A 107 -11.65 -7.49 2.13
N ILE A 108 -10.47 -8.02 1.83
CA ILE A 108 -10.20 -9.47 1.89
C ILE A 108 -10.38 -9.97 3.34
N SER A 109 -9.79 -9.28 4.33
CA SER A 109 -9.91 -9.66 5.74
C SER A 109 -11.36 -9.68 6.22
N ARG A 110 -12.19 -8.72 5.81
CA ARG A 110 -13.62 -8.68 6.12
C ARG A 110 -14.37 -9.84 5.49
N THR A 111 -14.07 -10.14 4.23
CA THR A 111 -14.67 -11.25 3.50
C THR A 111 -14.36 -12.59 4.19
N ILE A 112 -13.09 -12.83 4.56
CA ILE A 112 -12.68 -14.02 5.31
C ILE A 112 -13.43 -14.12 6.65
N GLY A 113 -13.53 -13.01 7.40
CA GLY A 113 -14.27 -12.97 8.66
C GLY A 113 -15.74 -13.33 8.47
N LYS A 114 -16.40 -12.74 7.47
CA LYS A 114 -17.81 -13.04 7.13
C LYS A 114 -18.01 -14.50 6.77
N THR A 115 -17.15 -15.06 5.91
CA THR A 115 -17.22 -16.47 5.51
C THR A 115 -17.05 -17.42 6.69
N ARG A 116 -16.12 -17.13 7.61
CA ARG A 116 -15.96 -17.95 8.82
C ARG A 116 -17.19 -17.91 9.71
N MET A 117 -17.74 -16.72 9.92
CA MET A 117 -18.94 -16.54 10.74
C MET A 117 -20.17 -17.22 10.11
N SER A 118 -20.33 -17.17 8.77
CA SER A 118 -21.43 -17.87 8.11
C SER A 118 -21.37 -19.39 8.24
N SER A 119 -20.17 -19.95 8.43
CA SER A 119 -19.96 -21.38 8.66
C SER A 119 -19.95 -21.77 10.14
N GLY A 120 -20.38 -20.88 11.05
CA GLY A 120 -20.38 -21.14 12.51
C GLY A 120 -18.99 -21.10 13.16
N GLY A 121 -17.97 -20.64 12.43
CA GLY A 121 -16.62 -20.49 12.96
C GLY A 121 -16.47 -19.28 13.87
N THR A 122 -15.33 -19.22 14.57
CA THR A 122 -14.99 -18.06 15.40
C THR A 122 -14.83 -16.80 14.55
N ARG A 123 -15.02 -15.62 15.15
CA ARG A 123 -14.77 -14.34 14.47
C ARG A 123 -13.28 -14.12 14.21
N LEU A 124 -12.40 -14.60 15.11
CA LEU A 124 -10.96 -14.32 15.12
C LEU A 124 -10.15 -15.59 15.38
N VAL A 125 -8.94 -15.67 14.82
CA VAL A 125 -7.99 -16.77 15.08
C VAL A 125 -6.76 -16.16 15.72
N HIS A 126 -6.64 -16.30 17.04
CA HIS A 126 -5.55 -15.69 17.81
C HIS A 126 -4.17 -16.11 17.28
N THR A 127 -3.97 -17.40 16.99
CA THR A 127 -2.71 -17.92 16.44
C THR A 127 -2.30 -17.22 15.14
N ARG A 128 -3.25 -16.91 14.25
CA ARG A 128 -2.95 -16.21 12.99
C ARG A 128 -2.58 -14.76 13.23
N GLU A 129 -3.22 -14.10 14.19
CA GLU A 129 -2.91 -12.71 14.55
C GLU A 129 -1.50 -12.59 15.14
N ILE A 130 -1.12 -13.51 16.02
CA ILE A 130 0.24 -13.57 16.56
C ILE A 130 1.28 -13.78 15.46
N ALA A 131 0.99 -14.67 14.50
CA ALA A 131 1.89 -14.89 13.36
C ALA A 131 2.11 -13.61 12.53
N ILE A 132 1.03 -12.84 12.26
CA ILE A 132 1.13 -11.58 11.52
C ILE A 132 1.91 -10.52 12.32
N LEU A 133 1.71 -10.45 13.64
CA LEU A 133 2.45 -9.52 14.49
C LEU A 133 3.95 -9.82 14.48
N ASN A 134 4.32 -11.10 14.56
CA ASN A 134 5.72 -11.52 14.49
C ASN A 134 6.32 -11.22 13.12
N GLU A 135 5.61 -11.53 12.03
CA GLU A 135 6.05 -11.23 10.65
C GLU A 135 6.35 -9.73 10.47
N PHE A 136 5.45 -8.85 10.95
CA PHE A 136 5.69 -7.42 10.87
C PHE A 136 6.84 -6.94 11.77
N ARG A 137 7.03 -7.55 12.95
CA ARG A 137 8.16 -7.24 13.84
C ARG A 137 9.48 -7.62 13.19
N ASP A 138 9.54 -8.77 12.54
CA ASP A 138 10.77 -9.29 11.97
C ASP A 138 11.18 -8.45 10.74
N GLU A 139 10.23 -7.90 9.98
CA GLU A 139 10.48 -7.05 8.80
C GLU A 139 10.64 -5.55 9.11
N LEU A 140 9.86 -5.00 10.06
CA LEU A 140 9.80 -3.55 10.35
C LEU A 140 10.35 -3.17 11.72
N GLY A 141 10.84 -4.14 12.50
CA GLY A 141 11.38 -3.92 13.83
C GLY A 141 10.33 -3.51 14.87
N GLU A 142 10.67 -2.54 15.71
CA GLU A 142 9.86 -2.10 16.86
C GLU A 142 8.47 -1.58 16.45
N GLU A 143 8.36 -0.90 15.30
CA GLU A 143 7.10 -0.33 14.81
C GLU A 143 6.17 -1.38 14.17
N GLY A 144 6.73 -2.52 13.78
CA GLY A 144 6.01 -3.60 13.10
C GLY A 144 4.73 -4.04 13.80
N PRO A 145 4.77 -4.45 15.08
CA PRO A 145 3.59 -4.84 15.84
C PRO A 145 2.50 -3.76 15.90
N SER A 146 2.87 -2.48 15.96
CA SER A 146 1.92 -1.36 16.00
C SER A 146 1.15 -1.24 14.67
N ILE A 147 1.88 -1.31 13.55
CA ILE A 147 1.31 -1.28 12.20
C ILE A 147 0.42 -2.50 11.97
N ALA A 148 0.90 -3.71 12.27
CA ALA A 148 0.11 -4.94 12.15
C ALA A 148 -1.17 -4.87 12.99
N SER A 149 -1.09 -4.35 14.22
CA SER A 149 -2.25 -4.17 15.10
C SER A 149 -3.28 -3.21 14.49
N ALA A 150 -2.85 -2.11 13.86
CA ALA A 150 -3.74 -1.22 13.13
C ALA A 150 -4.45 -1.92 11.97
N LEU A 151 -3.71 -2.69 11.16
CA LEU A 151 -4.26 -3.44 10.03
C LEU A 151 -5.25 -4.53 10.46
N LEU A 152 -4.98 -5.22 11.58
CA LEU A 152 -5.90 -6.20 12.15
C LEU A 152 -7.21 -5.56 12.59
N ARG A 153 -7.15 -4.38 13.25
CA ARG A 153 -8.34 -3.61 13.66
C ARG A 153 -9.18 -3.16 12.46
N LEU A 154 -8.57 -2.72 11.36
CA LEU A 154 -9.28 -2.32 10.15
C LEU A 154 -10.12 -3.47 9.55
N GLY A 155 -9.55 -4.68 9.53
CA GLY A 155 -10.18 -5.87 8.94
C GLY A 155 -11.31 -6.47 9.76
N ARG A 156 -11.18 -6.49 11.10
CA ARG A 156 -12.16 -7.14 11.99
C ARG A 156 -13.12 -6.20 12.71
N GLY A 157 -12.86 -4.89 12.69
CA GLY A 157 -13.52 -3.90 13.54
C GLY A 157 -12.89 -3.80 14.94
N LYS A 158 -13.26 -2.76 15.70
CA LYS A 158 -12.82 -2.64 17.10
C LYS A 158 -13.41 -3.80 17.92
N LEU A 159 -12.57 -4.40 18.77
CA LEU A 159 -13.04 -5.25 19.86
C LEU A 159 -13.66 -4.29 20.88
N GLY A 160 -14.98 -4.37 21.03
CA GLY A 160 -15.69 -3.75 22.14
C GLY A 160 -15.57 -4.62 23.38
#